data_AF-A0A850ABM2-F1
#
_entry.id   AF-A0A850ABM2-F1
#
_cell.length_a   1.000
_cell.length_b   1.000
_cell.length_c   1.000
_cell.angle_alpha   90.00
_cell.angle_beta   90.00
_cell.angle_gamma   90.00
#
_symmetry.space_group_name_H-M   'P 1'
#
loop_
_entity.id
_entity.type
_entity.pdbx_description
1 polymer ?
#
loop_
_entity_poly.entity_id
_entity_poly.type
_entity_poly.pdbx_seq_one_letter_code
_entity_poly.pdbx_strand_id
1 'polypeptide(L)'
;AGFTHERVLRAPAAGRFWPQVDFGDRVAAGAAVGVVTQADLRTPVYAQAPGMIRGLLYPGLTVWPGMKIGDIEPRADSRFLTTISDKALAIGGAVLTAVMTWLNQK
;
A
#
# COMPACT_ATOMS: atom_id res chain seq x y z
N ALA A 1 -4.58 -7.79 -15.80
CA ALA A 1 -5.64 -6.88 -15.29
C ALA A 1 -5.33 -6.57 -13.83
N GLY A 2 -5.04 -5.30 -13.51
CA GLY A 2 -4.61 -4.90 -12.17
C GLY A 2 -5.81 -4.43 -11.35
N PHE A 3 -6.14 -5.15 -10.28
CA PHE A 3 -7.10 -4.68 -9.27
C PHE A 3 -6.45 -3.53 -8.49
N THR A 4 -6.49 -2.31 -9.03
CA THR A 4 -5.67 -1.19 -8.54
C THR A 4 -6.30 -0.46 -7.36
N HIS A 5 -7.63 -0.48 -7.23
CA HIS A 5 -8.34 0.35 -6.24
C HIS A 5 -8.59 -0.36 -4.91
N GLU A 6 -8.98 -1.63 -4.92
CA GLU A 6 -9.38 -2.40 -3.73
C GLU A 6 -8.21 -2.71 -2.78
N ARG A 7 -6.98 -2.63 -3.28
CA ARG A 7 -5.75 -2.87 -2.50
C ARG A 7 -5.29 -1.65 -1.72
N VAL A 8 -5.85 -0.48 -2.00
CA VAL A 8 -5.43 0.77 -1.36
C VAL A 8 -6.32 1.04 -0.16
N LEU A 9 -5.71 1.15 1.02
CA LEU A 9 -6.40 1.59 2.22
C LEU A 9 -6.59 3.11 2.15
N ARG A 10 -7.82 3.56 2.40
CA ARG A 10 -8.17 4.98 2.37
C ARG A 10 -8.78 5.42 3.69
N ALA A 11 -8.48 6.65 4.09
CA ALA A 11 -9.07 7.26 5.27
C ALA A 11 -10.58 7.48 5.05
N PRO A 12 -11.46 6.99 5.95
CA PRO A 12 -12.91 7.16 5.84
C PRO A 12 -13.38 8.56 6.28
N ALA A 13 -12.56 9.26 7.05
CA ALA A 13 -12.89 10.57 7.62
C ALA A 13 -11.61 11.42 7.76
N ALA A 14 -11.77 12.71 8.09
CA ALA A 14 -10.66 13.54 8.55
C ALA A 14 -10.28 13.18 9.99
N GLY A 15 -9.03 13.39 10.37
CA GLY A 15 -8.55 13.18 11.74
C GLY A 15 -7.12 12.65 11.78
N ARG A 16 -6.74 12.04 12.91
CA ARG A 16 -5.44 11.35 13.07
C ARG A 16 -5.60 9.86 12.82
N PHE A 17 -4.77 9.30 11.96
CA PHE A 17 -4.78 7.87 11.66
C PHE A 17 -3.94 7.07 12.67
N TRP A 18 -4.49 5.98 13.18
CA TRP A 18 -3.82 5.03 14.07
C TRP A 18 -3.96 3.62 13.49
N PRO A 19 -2.89 3.03 12.94
CA PRO A 19 -2.93 1.64 12.48
C PRO A 19 -3.11 0.68 13.67
N GLN A 20 -3.78 -0.45 13.42
CA GLN A 20 -3.97 -1.54 14.38
C GLN A 20 -3.37 -2.87 13.87
N VAL A 21 -2.61 -2.78 12.78
CA VAL A 21 -1.88 -3.86 12.12
C VAL A 21 -0.52 -3.31 11.71
N ASP A 22 0.44 -4.20 11.56
CA ASP A 22 1.81 -3.89 11.19
C ASP A 22 2.12 -4.33 9.75
N PHE A 23 3.25 -3.86 9.22
CA PHE A 23 3.78 -4.33 7.95
C PHE A 23 3.98 -5.85 7.99
N GLY A 24 3.48 -6.54 6.97
CA GLY A 24 3.55 -8.00 6.86
C GLY A 24 2.39 -8.76 7.51
N ASP A 25 1.52 -8.08 8.26
CA ASP A 25 0.34 -8.73 8.83
C ASP A 25 -0.63 -9.20 7.75
N ARG A 26 -1.21 -10.39 7.96
CA ARG A 26 -2.29 -10.92 7.12
C ARG A 26 -3.63 -10.34 7.56
N VAL A 27 -4.43 -9.89 6.60
CA VAL A 27 -5.76 -9.33 6.84
C VAL A 27 -6.79 -9.96 5.92
N ALA A 28 -8.00 -10.15 6.44
CA ALA A 28 -9.16 -10.55 5.65
C ALA A 28 -9.89 -9.32 5.08
N ALA A 29 -10.66 -9.51 4.00
CA ALA A 29 -11.59 -8.46 3.57
C ALA A 29 -12.59 -8.15 4.69
N GLY A 30 -12.89 -6.87 4.89
CA GLY A 30 -13.74 -6.38 5.98
C GLY A 30 -13.06 -6.31 7.34
N ALA A 31 -11.80 -6.75 7.50
CA ALA A 31 -11.09 -6.62 8.76
C ALA A 31 -10.79 -5.14 9.08
N ALA A 32 -10.94 -4.74 10.35
CA ALA A 32 -10.50 -3.44 10.83
C ALA A 32 -8.97 -3.41 10.90
N VAL A 33 -8.35 -2.47 10.21
CA VAL A 33 -6.87 -2.33 10.10
C VAL A 33 -6.35 -1.07 10.78
N GLY A 34 -7.23 -0.24 11.31
CA GLY A 34 -6.88 0.98 11.99
C GLY A 34 -8.10 1.84 12.29
N VAL A 35 -7.85 3.01 12.84
CA VAL A 35 -8.88 3.97 13.23
C VAL A 35 -8.44 5.39 12.91
N VAL A 36 -9.37 6.21 12.43
CA VAL A 36 -9.18 7.65 12.35
C VAL A 36 -9.90 8.29 13.53
N THR A 37 -9.18 9.11 14.31
CA THR A 37 -9.72 9.79 15.50
C THR A 37 -9.81 11.29 15.26
N GLN A 38 -10.95 11.90 15.58
CA GLN A 38 -11.15 13.35 15.56
C GLN A 38 -12.06 13.75 16.73
N ALA A 39 -11.55 14.58 17.64
CA ALA A 39 -12.21 14.86 18.93
C ALA A 39 -12.59 13.52 19.62
N ASP A 40 -13.87 13.32 19.95
CA ASP A 40 -14.36 12.10 20.60
C ASP A 40 -14.85 11.03 19.60
N LEU A 41 -14.75 11.30 18.29
CA LEU A 41 -15.17 10.35 17.25
C LEU A 41 -14.03 9.42 16.85
N ARG A 42 -14.38 8.14 16.69
CA ARG A 42 -13.49 7.06 16.22
C ARG A 42 -14.11 6.37 15.02
N THR A 43 -13.49 6.50 13.85
CA THR A 43 -13.98 5.90 12.60
C THR A 43 -13.05 4.76 12.17
N PRO A 44 -13.52 3.50 12.16
CA PRO A 44 -12.70 2.36 11.78
C PRO A 44 -12.34 2.39 10.29
N VAL A 45 -11.12 1.96 9.98
CA VAL A 45 -10.62 1.73 8.62
C VAL A 45 -10.73 0.24 8.33
N TYR A 46 -11.42 -0.14 7.27
CA TYR A 46 -11.60 -1.53 6.87
C TYR A 46 -10.80 -1.88 5.61
N ALA A 47 -10.16 -3.05 5.62
CA ALA A 47 -9.55 -3.64 4.44
C ALA A 47 -10.62 -4.01 3.40
N GLN A 48 -10.48 -3.53 2.16
CA GLN A 48 -11.43 -3.84 1.07
C GLN A 48 -11.09 -5.14 0.34
N ALA A 49 -9.90 -5.69 0.56
CA ALA A 49 -9.43 -6.93 -0.03
C ALA A 49 -8.60 -7.73 0.99
N PRO A 50 -8.55 -9.07 0.88
CA PRO A 50 -7.65 -9.86 1.71
C PRO A 50 -6.21 -9.73 1.20
N GLY A 51 -5.23 -9.98 2.07
CA GLY A 51 -3.82 -10.01 1.68
C GLY A 51 -2.89 -9.75 2.85
N MET A 52 -1.70 -9.23 2.54
CA MET A 52 -0.74 -8.77 3.55
C MET A 52 -0.56 -7.26 3.50
N ILE A 53 -0.43 -6.63 4.66
CA ILE A 53 -0.10 -5.21 4.77
C ILE A 53 1.29 -4.96 4.19
N ARG A 54 1.38 -4.04 3.23
CA ARG A 54 2.64 -3.67 2.55
C ARG A 54 3.01 -2.21 2.79
N GLY A 55 2.04 -1.33 2.89
CA GLY A 55 2.28 0.09 3.14
C GLY A 55 1.31 0.59 4.20
N LEU A 56 1.81 1.40 5.13
CA LEU A 56 1.01 2.11 6.13
C LEU A 56 1.63 3.47 6.41
N LEU A 57 0.78 4.47 6.62
CA LEU A 57 1.21 5.74 7.19
C LEU A 57 1.59 5.57 8.66
N TYR A 58 2.55 6.39 9.10
CA TYR A 58 2.95 6.44 10.50
C TYR A 58 1.76 6.79 11.41
N PRO A 59 1.70 6.19 12.63
CA PRO A 59 0.66 6.51 13.60
C PRO A 59 0.62 8.00 13.96
N GLY A 60 -0.59 8.54 14.15
CA GLY A 60 -0.84 9.90 14.61
C GLY A 60 -0.82 10.98 13.52
N LEU A 61 -0.54 10.62 12.25
CA LEU A 61 -0.56 11.55 11.11
C LEU A 61 -1.97 12.04 10.80
N THR A 62 -2.08 13.31 10.43
CA THR A 62 -3.33 13.92 9.97
C THR A 62 -3.68 13.42 8.58
N VAL A 63 -4.93 12.98 8.41
CA VAL A 63 -5.48 12.46 7.16
C VAL A 63 -6.80 13.14 6.83
N TRP A 64 -7.21 13.07 5.56
CA TRP A 64 -8.50 13.56 5.06
C TRP A 64 -9.26 12.44 4.32
N PRO A 65 -10.59 12.54 4.16
CA PRO A 65 -11.37 11.50 3.50
C PRO A 65 -10.83 11.14 2.12
N GLY A 66 -10.68 9.84 1.85
CA GLY A 66 -10.15 9.31 0.60
C GLY A 66 -8.62 9.33 0.49
N MET A 67 -7.89 9.97 1.42
CA MET A 67 -6.43 9.95 1.45
C MET A 67 -5.92 8.51 1.52
N LYS A 68 -4.91 8.17 0.70
CA LYS A 68 -4.24 6.88 0.81
C LYS A 68 -3.48 6.81 2.14
N ILE A 69 -3.81 5.83 2.96
CA ILE A 69 -3.20 5.59 4.27
C ILE A 69 -2.42 4.28 4.35
N GLY A 70 -2.50 3.46 3.31
CA GLY A 70 -1.76 2.22 3.19
C GLY A 70 -2.11 1.42 1.94
N ASP A 71 -1.53 0.23 1.80
CA ASP A 71 -1.87 -0.74 0.76
C ASP A 71 -1.60 -2.19 1.16
N ILE A 72 -2.32 -3.08 0.48
CA ILE A 72 -2.33 -4.53 0.70
C ILE A 72 -1.71 -5.23 -0.51
N GLU A 73 -0.75 -6.11 -0.25
CA GLU A 73 -0.24 -7.09 -1.21
C GLU A 73 -1.21 -8.31 -1.26
N PRO A 74 -1.96 -8.47 -2.36
CA PRO A 74 -3.04 -9.48 -2.46
C PRO A 74 -2.52 -10.91 -2.56
N ARG A 75 -1.27 -11.10 -2.99
CA ARG A 75 -0.70 -12.43 -3.20
C ARG A 75 -0.50 -13.18 -1.89
N ALA A 76 -0.51 -12.44 -0.77
CA ALA A 76 -0.33 -12.98 0.57
C ALA A 76 0.87 -13.95 0.64
N ASP A 77 1.94 -13.59 -0.06
CA ASP A 77 3.24 -14.24 -0.06
C ASP A 77 4.30 -13.21 0.33
N SER A 78 5.00 -13.49 1.43
CA SER A 78 5.92 -12.55 2.10
C SER A 78 7.11 -12.19 1.22
N ARG A 79 7.46 -13.04 0.24
CA ARG A 79 8.53 -12.75 -0.72
C ARG A 79 8.28 -11.44 -1.45
N PHE A 80 7.03 -11.14 -1.78
CA PHE A 80 6.70 -9.91 -2.51
C PHE A 80 6.82 -8.65 -1.64
N LEU A 81 6.88 -8.76 -0.32
CA LEU A 81 7.05 -7.60 0.57
C LEU A 81 8.46 -7.03 0.51
N THR A 82 9.46 -7.87 0.27
CA THR A 82 10.89 -7.50 0.29
C THR A 82 11.56 -7.54 -1.08
N THR A 83 10.89 -8.04 -2.13
CA THR A 83 11.44 -8.07 -3.48
C THR A 83 10.96 -6.90 -4.35
N ILE A 84 11.80 -6.54 -5.32
CA ILE A 84 11.47 -5.56 -6.35
C ILE A 84 10.36 -6.14 -7.22
N SER A 85 9.30 -5.36 -7.47
CA SER A 85 8.20 -5.81 -8.33
C SER A 85 8.67 -6.12 -9.75
N ASP A 86 8.02 -7.09 -10.41
CA ASP A 86 8.26 -7.42 -11.82
C ASP A 86 8.17 -6.19 -12.73
N LYS A 87 7.24 -5.27 -12.42
CA LYS A 87 7.07 -4.01 -13.17
C LYS A 87 8.30 -3.11 -13.05
N ALA A 88 8.82 -2.93 -11.84
CA ALA A 88 9.99 -2.10 -11.61
C ALA A 88 11.25 -2.73 -12.24
N LEU A 89 11.39 -4.07 -12.15
CA LEU A 89 12.47 -4.80 -12.82
C LEU A 89 12.40 -4.64 -14.35
N ALA A 90 11.22 -4.81 -14.96
CA ALA A 90 11.03 -4.66 -16.39
C ALA A 90 11.35 -3.23 -16.88
N ILE A 91 10.87 -2.21 -16.18
CA ILE A 91 11.13 -0.80 -16.54
C ILE A 91 12.63 -0.49 -16.36
N GLY A 92 13.21 -0.85 -15.22
CA GLY A 92 14.64 -0.64 -14.95
C GLY A 92 15.53 -1.32 -15.98
N GLY A 93 15.22 -2.58 -16.33
CA GLY A 93 15.92 -3.34 -17.36
C GLY A 93 15.81 -2.72 -18.75
N ALA A 94 14.62 -2.22 -19.12
CA ALA A 94 14.40 -1.56 -20.41
C ALA A 94 15.20 -0.25 -20.52
N VAL A 95 15.19 0.58 -19.47
CA VAL A 95 15.98 1.82 -19.43
C VAL A 95 17.47 1.52 -19.50
N LEU A 96 17.96 0.56 -18.71
CA LEU A 96 19.36 0.13 -18.75
C LEU A 96 19.76 -0.33 -20.14
N THR A 97 18.92 -1.15 -20.79
CA THR A 97 19.14 -1.65 -22.15
C THR A 97 19.25 -0.48 -23.14
N ALA A 98 18.31 0.46 -23.11
CA ALA A 98 18.31 1.62 -24.00
C ALA A 98 19.57 2.47 -23.86
N VAL A 99 20.02 2.74 -22.62
CA VAL A 99 21.25 3.50 -22.35
C VAL A 99 22.48 2.76 -22.85
N MET A 100 22.60 1.45 -22.56
CA MET A 100 23.72 0.65 -23.02
C MET A 100 23.76 0.54 -24.55
N THR A 101 22.61 0.42 -25.20
CA THR A 101 22.53 0.44 -26.66
C THR A 101 22.97 1.79 -27.21
N TRP A 102 22.48 2.91 -26.68
CA TRP A 102 22.87 4.26 -27.12
C TRP A 102 24.37 4.52 -26.98
N LEU A 103 24.96 4.18 -25.84
CA LEU A 103 26.39 4.41 -25.58
C LEU A 103 27.31 3.50 -26.41
N ASN A 104 26.81 2.35 -26.89
CA ASN A 104 27.58 1.39 -27.69
C ASN A 104 27.26 1.43 -29.19
N GLN A 105 26.46 2.39 -29.65
CA GLN A 105 26.30 2.65 -31.08
C GLN A 105 27.60 3.27 -31.60
N LYS A 106 28.35 2.50 -32.38
CA LYS A 106 29.42 3.01 -33.26
C LYS A 106 28.83 3.62 -34.52
#